data_AF-A0A7K6W6Q3-F1
#
_entry.id   AF-A0A7K6W6Q3-F1
#
_cell.length_a   1.000
_cell.length_b   1.000
_cell.length_c   1.000
_cell.angle_alpha   90.00
_cell.angle_beta   90.00
_cell.angle_gamma   90.00
#
_symmetry.space_group_name_H-M   'P 1'
#
loop_
_entity.id
_entity.type
_entity.pdbx_description
1 polymer ?
#
loop_
_entity_poly.entity_id
_entity_poly.type
_entity_poly.pdbx_seq_one_letter_code
_entity_poly.pdbx_strand_id
1 'polypeptide(L)'
;RSDALIQWAAEHFSQACFLMYEQMHPDDPFGCVMQQHFRQLNSALLSLAQYPDCEAQQRRFFEKGWTECSVMDMNEFFTCCTPEDEQQRVQALEPFDEYEEWHLKCSHYFVLAASKGMEPSWTPLLSSLPKGCEALLTALSKSCLAEHPGACHKVCFVIPCGWNYTCSISISEILLNMCVAIFRWEKSGTAGEKPRPRPYERLYHTVSCLSSSLALVVGGRTSPSSAGLGMLWLKFPESCNASDPDDITVELVSLQPAAKPAALRWRHSTTEVIFKGEKYLFLYGGRSAVEPVLGDWYFLHTQELSCTVIPVEGPVPESRHSHSACSWKGGVLIAGGLGAAEQPLGSVFFLRELEHSFQWQTVETHPPLIPRYSHTAHVHDGKLLLIGGVWLHSSSVPGITVVDLMTGLCLDYMINVEHLEWPLMLHNHSSVFLPNEKELLLIGGGGNCFSFGTHLNPEPVSLSLSSILTSH
;
A
#
# COMPACT_ATOMS: atom_id res chain seq x y z
N ARG A 1 10.77 30.49 20.11
CA ARG A 1 10.29 30.47 21.52
C ARG A 1 10.45 29.08 22.14
N SER A 2 10.09 28.00 21.44
CA SER A 2 10.33 26.62 21.86
C SER A 2 11.82 26.33 22.13
N ASP A 3 12.71 26.76 21.24
CA ASP A 3 14.17 26.59 21.43
C ASP A 3 14.72 27.27 22.69
N ALA A 4 14.19 28.43 23.03
CA ALA A 4 14.59 29.15 24.24
C ALA A 4 14.20 28.38 25.50
N LEU A 5 13.07 27.67 25.49
CA LEU A 5 12.66 26.80 26.61
C LEU A 5 13.58 25.58 26.74
N ILE A 6 13.89 24.92 25.62
CA ILE A 6 14.79 23.76 25.57
C ILE A 6 16.18 24.15 26.08
N GLN A 7 16.71 25.29 25.63
CA GLN A 7 17.99 25.83 26.08
C GLN A 7 17.97 26.25 27.54
N TRP A 8 16.92 26.96 27.96
CA TRP A 8 16.76 27.40 29.35
C TRP A 8 16.80 26.21 30.30
N ALA A 9 16.08 25.13 29.99
CA ALA A 9 16.07 23.92 30.82
C ALA A 9 17.46 23.28 30.92
N ALA A 10 18.19 23.19 29.80
CA ALA A 10 19.57 22.70 29.82
C ALA A 10 20.50 23.59 30.64
N GLU A 11 20.36 24.92 30.58
CA GLU A 11 21.22 25.86 31.30
C GLU A 11 20.94 25.90 32.82
N HIS A 12 19.69 25.71 33.23
CA HIS A 12 19.27 25.88 34.63
C HIS A 12 19.43 24.61 35.47
N PHE A 13 19.32 23.44 34.86
CA PHE A 13 19.36 22.17 35.58
C PHE A 13 20.64 21.40 35.25
N SER A 14 21.37 20.99 36.30
CA SER A 14 22.53 20.11 36.17
C SER A 14 22.14 18.67 35.80
N GLN A 15 20.92 18.27 36.15
CA GLN A 15 20.30 16.99 35.80
C GLN A 15 18.87 17.21 35.34
N ALA A 16 18.55 16.86 34.10
CA ALA A 16 17.22 17.03 33.53
C ALA A 16 16.89 15.97 32.48
N CYS A 17 15.60 15.73 32.30
CA CYS A 17 15.01 14.96 31.21
C CYS A 17 13.97 15.83 30.50
N PHE A 18 13.93 15.78 29.18
CA PHE A 18 12.92 16.42 28.35
C PHE A 18 12.24 15.38 27.49
N LEU A 19 10.92 15.28 27.61
CA LEU A 19 10.09 14.43 26.75
C LEU A 19 9.28 15.32 25.82
N MET A 20 9.25 14.96 24.55
CA MET A 20 8.53 15.69 23.53
C MET A 20 7.80 14.71 22.61
N TYR A 21 6.56 15.05 22.27
CA TYR A 21 5.75 14.34 21.31
C TYR A 21 5.15 15.37 20.35
N GLU A 22 5.68 15.43 19.14
CA GLU A 22 5.35 16.44 18.13
C GLU A 22 5.29 15.82 16.73
N GLN A 23 4.82 16.60 15.76
CA GLN A 23 4.71 16.22 14.37
C GLN A 23 6.06 16.30 13.63
N MET A 24 6.22 15.50 12.57
CA MET A 24 7.33 15.55 11.62
C MET A 24 6.86 15.32 10.18
N HIS A 25 7.81 15.35 9.24
CA HIS A 25 7.66 15.13 7.79
C HIS A 25 6.62 16.05 7.15
N PRO A 26 6.89 17.37 7.06
CA PRO A 26 5.93 18.34 6.55
C PRO A 26 5.63 18.20 5.05
N ASP A 27 6.58 17.68 4.27
CA ASP A 27 6.62 17.92 2.82
C ASP A 27 6.00 16.79 2.00
N ASP A 28 5.81 15.61 2.60
CA ASP A 28 5.15 14.50 1.91
C ASP A 28 3.63 14.76 1.77
N PRO A 29 2.91 13.92 0.99
CA PRO A 29 1.47 14.09 0.79
C PRO A 29 0.65 14.22 2.09
N PHE A 30 0.93 13.39 3.10
CA PHE A 30 0.21 13.38 4.37
C PHE A 30 0.60 14.58 5.23
N GLY A 31 1.89 14.88 5.30
CA GLY A 31 2.43 16.08 5.94
C GLY A 31 1.79 17.36 5.43
N CYS A 32 1.58 17.47 4.12
CA CYS A 32 0.91 18.61 3.50
C CYS A 32 -0.54 18.77 3.98
N VAL A 33 -1.31 17.69 4.01
CA VAL A 33 -2.70 17.69 4.51
C VAL A 33 -2.74 18.07 5.99
N MET A 34 -1.87 17.49 6.81
CA MET A 34 -1.73 17.79 8.23
C MET A 34 -1.43 19.28 8.46
N GLN A 35 -0.45 19.83 7.75
CA GLN A 35 -0.11 21.26 7.85
C GLN A 35 -1.28 22.16 7.46
N GLN A 36 -1.99 21.83 6.39
CA GLN A 36 -3.16 22.59 5.93
C GLN A 36 -4.27 22.62 6.99
N HIS A 37 -4.55 21.48 7.63
CA HIS A 37 -5.53 21.37 8.71
C HIS A 37 -5.21 22.32 9.87
N PHE A 38 -3.98 22.27 10.40
CA PHE A 38 -3.58 23.14 11.52
C PHE A 38 -3.58 24.63 11.15
N ARG A 39 -3.27 24.98 9.89
CA ARG A 39 -3.40 26.36 9.40
C ARG A 39 -4.86 26.82 9.39
N GLN A 40 -5.79 25.98 8.94
CA GLN A 40 -7.23 26.29 8.94
C GLN A 40 -7.79 26.49 10.35
N LEU A 41 -7.23 25.78 11.34
CA LEU A 41 -7.56 25.95 12.76
C LEU A 41 -6.85 27.15 13.44
N ASN A 42 -6.14 27.99 12.69
CA ASN A 42 -5.31 29.09 13.23
C ASN A 42 -4.27 28.62 14.27
N SER A 43 -3.77 27.40 14.13
CA SER A 43 -2.81 26.76 15.03
C SER A 43 -1.66 26.11 14.26
N ALA A 44 -1.10 26.86 13.31
CA ALA A 44 -0.03 26.39 12.42
C ALA A 44 1.15 25.76 13.19
N LEU A 45 1.66 24.65 12.67
CA LEU A 45 2.80 23.91 13.22
C LEU A 45 4.12 24.65 12.92
N LEU A 46 4.48 25.63 13.76
CA LEU A 46 5.58 26.56 13.47
C LEU A 46 6.98 25.92 13.57
N SER A 47 7.19 24.99 14.51
CA SER A 47 8.49 24.33 14.68
C SER A 47 8.83 23.38 13.53
N LEU A 48 7.80 22.85 12.87
CA LEU A 48 7.92 21.77 11.89
C LEU A 48 8.74 22.18 10.65
N ALA A 49 8.62 23.43 10.20
CA ALA A 49 9.39 23.95 9.07
C ALA A 49 10.89 24.06 9.37
N GLN A 50 11.27 24.20 10.64
CA GLN A 50 12.67 24.30 11.06
C GLN A 50 13.25 22.93 11.46
N TYR A 51 12.40 22.05 11.99
CA TYR A 51 12.78 20.74 12.49
C TYR A 51 11.88 19.66 11.87
N PRO A 52 12.09 19.35 10.57
CA PRO A 52 11.16 18.54 9.78
C PRO A 52 11.23 17.04 10.06
N ASP A 53 12.27 16.54 10.71
CA ASP A 53 12.53 15.11 10.89
C ASP A 53 13.26 14.82 12.21
N CYS A 54 13.39 13.52 12.53
CA CYS A 54 14.08 13.04 13.72
C CYS A 54 15.52 13.57 13.84
N GLU A 55 16.26 13.63 12.74
CA GLU A 55 17.66 14.08 12.73
C GLU A 55 17.76 15.58 13.06
N ALA A 56 16.87 16.40 12.50
CA ALA A 56 16.78 17.82 12.81
C ALA A 56 16.41 18.06 14.27
N GLN A 57 15.51 17.25 14.86
CA GLN A 57 15.18 17.32 16.28
C GLN A 57 16.34 16.86 17.17
N GLN A 58 17.09 15.82 16.80
CA GLN A 58 18.29 15.43 17.54
C GLN A 58 19.33 16.55 17.54
N ARG A 59 19.66 17.09 16.36
CA ARG A 59 20.59 18.22 16.22
C ARG A 59 20.15 19.42 17.06
N ARG A 60 18.86 19.76 17.02
CA ARG A 60 18.27 20.83 17.83
C ARG A 60 18.59 20.66 19.31
N PHE A 61 18.38 19.49 19.91
CA PHE A 61 18.63 19.30 21.34
C PHE A 61 20.12 19.36 21.69
N PHE A 62 20.98 18.75 20.87
CA PHE A 62 22.44 18.83 21.08
C PHE A 62 22.94 20.28 21.02
N GLU A 63 22.48 21.06 20.03
CA GLU A 63 22.82 22.49 19.91
C GLU A 63 22.33 23.34 21.10
N LYS A 64 21.29 22.88 21.83
CA LYS A 64 20.78 23.53 23.03
C LYS A 64 21.38 23.01 24.34
N GLY A 65 22.46 22.22 24.27
CA GLY A 65 23.25 21.82 25.44
C GLY A 65 22.75 20.58 26.17
N TRP A 66 21.93 19.75 25.52
CA TRP A 66 21.58 18.42 25.98
C TRP A 66 22.68 17.43 25.58
N THR A 67 22.99 16.45 26.44
CA THR A 67 24.12 15.52 26.24
C THR A 67 23.68 14.24 25.53
N GLU A 68 22.45 13.81 25.76
CA GLU A 68 21.86 12.63 25.12
C GLU A 68 20.51 13.00 24.51
N CYS A 69 20.20 12.45 23.33
CA CYS A 69 18.92 12.67 22.65
C CYS A 69 18.55 11.46 21.78
N SER A 70 17.44 10.81 22.12
CA SER A 70 16.87 9.71 21.34
C SER A 70 15.52 10.12 20.77
N VAL A 71 15.28 9.79 19.51
CA VAL A 71 14.06 10.10 18.78
C VAL A 71 13.66 8.88 17.99
N MET A 72 12.37 8.58 17.96
CA MET A 72 11.80 7.52 17.14
C MET A 72 10.40 7.91 16.68
N ASP A 73 10.00 7.41 15.53
CA ASP A 73 8.61 7.55 15.05
C ASP A 73 7.66 6.66 15.87
N MET A 74 6.35 6.85 15.70
CA MET A 74 5.38 6.08 16.49
C MET A 74 5.20 4.63 16.01
N ASN A 75 5.58 4.28 14.78
CA ASN A 75 5.65 2.89 14.34
C ASN A 75 6.82 2.17 15.02
N GLU A 76 7.99 2.80 15.08
CA GLU A 76 9.16 2.31 15.82
C GLU A 76 8.84 2.17 17.30
N PHE A 77 8.17 3.17 17.89
CA PHE A 77 7.76 3.09 19.29
C PHE A 77 6.80 1.93 19.55
N PHE A 78 5.77 1.76 18.72
CA PHE A 78 4.83 0.65 18.87
C PHE A 78 5.54 -0.70 18.73
N THR A 79 6.43 -0.84 17.74
CA THR A 79 7.11 -2.10 17.44
C THR A 79 8.19 -2.45 18.46
N CYS A 80 9.02 -1.48 18.85
CA CYS A 80 10.24 -1.71 19.63
C CYS A 80 10.05 -1.47 21.14
N CYS A 81 9.10 -0.61 21.53
CA CYS A 81 8.90 -0.21 22.93
C CYS A 81 7.63 -0.81 23.56
N THR A 82 6.74 -1.41 22.76
CA THR A 82 5.54 -2.08 23.27
C THR A 82 5.74 -3.59 23.28
N PRO A 83 5.59 -4.28 24.42
CA PRO A 83 5.64 -5.75 24.48
C PRO A 83 4.65 -6.42 23.51
N GLU A 84 5.01 -7.59 22.97
CA GLU A 84 4.21 -8.29 21.97
C GLU A 84 2.79 -8.64 22.47
N ASP A 85 2.65 -9.02 23.74
CA ASP A 85 1.35 -9.31 24.36
C ASP A 85 0.47 -8.05 24.46
N GLU A 86 1.07 -6.89 24.68
CA GLU A 86 0.38 -5.61 24.68
C GLU A 86 0.00 -5.17 23.25
N GLN A 87 0.86 -5.39 22.26
CA GLN A 87 0.51 -5.16 20.85
C GLN A 87 -0.70 -6.00 20.43
N GLN A 88 -0.66 -7.30 20.73
CA GLN A 88 -1.78 -8.22 20.46
C GLN A 88 -3.06 -7.80 21.20
N ARG A 89 -2.95 -7.36 22.46
CA ARG A 89 -4.09 -6.87 23.24
C ARG A 89 -4.70 -5.63 22.60
N VAL A 90 -3.89 -4.67 22.14
CA VAL A 90 -4.34 -3.45 21.47
C VAL A 90 -5.03 -3.77 20.15
N GLN A 91 -4.43 -4.64 19.32
CA GLN A 91 -5.01 -5.09 18.05
C GLN A 91 -6.35 -5.82 18.23
N ALA A 92 -6.58 -6.44 19.39
CA ALA A 92 -7.81 -7.14 19.72
C ALA A 92 -8.93 -6.25 20.32
N LEU A 93 -8.66 -4.96 20.59
CA LEU A 93 -9.65 -4.07 21.22
C LEU A 93 -10.87 -3.82 20.34
N GLU A 94 -10.66 -3.64 19.04
CA GLU A 94 -11.73 -3.41 18.08
C GLU A 94 -11.33 -3.90 16.67
N PRO A 95 -12.31 -4.21 15.81
CA PRO A 95 -12.04 -4.51 14.41
C PRO A 95 -11.40 -3.31 13.70
N PHE A 96 -10.13 -3.44 13.31
CA PHE A 96 -9.35 -2.38 12.68
C PHE A 96 -8.92 -2.76 11.25
N ASP A 97 -9.00 -1.82 10.30
CA ASP A 97 -8.59 -2.05 8.91
C ASP A 97 -8.25 -0.75 8.16
N GLU A 98 -7.80 0.29 8.87
CA GLU A 98 -7.30 1.58 8.34
C GLU A 98 -5.77 1.65 8.46
N TYR A 99 -5.09 0.59 8.02
CA TYR A 99 -3.65 0.42 8.21
C TYR A 99 -2.82 1.50 7.54
N GLU A 100 -3.16 1.82 6.29
CA GLU A 100 -2.54 2.90 5.52
C GLU A 100 -2.53 4.21 6.32
N GLU A 101 -3.68 4.60 6.85
CA GLU A 101 -3.89 5.82 7.60
C GLU A 101 -3.18 5.80 8.96
N TRP A 102 -3.20 4.67 9.65
CA TRP A 102 -2.51 4.49 10.93
C TRP A 102 -1.00 4.60 10.79
N HIS A 103 -0.41 3.85 9.85
CA HIS A 103 1.02 3.86 9.63
C HIS A 103 1.52 5.23 9.16
N LEU A 104 0.79 5.89 8.25
CA LEU A 104 1.13 7.25 7.83
C LEU A 104 1.05 8.22 9.01
N LYS A 105 0.00 8.18 9.83
CA LYS A 105 -0.06 9.00 11.05
C LYS A 105 1.12 8.74 11.97
N CYS A 106 1.46 7.48 12.20
CA CYS A 106 2.56 7.12 13.08
C CYS A 106 3.93 7.55 12.55
N SER A 107 4.12 7.58 11.23
CA SER A 107 5.33 8.13 10.59
C SER A 107 5.40 9.65 10.67
N HIS A 108 4.30 10.34 10.95
CA HIS A 108 4.24 11.81 11.05
C HIS A 108 4.28 12.33 12.48
N TYR A 109 4.45 11.45 13.45
CA TYR A 109 4.60 11.80 14.86
C TYR A 109 5.81 11.07 15.41
N PHE A 110 6.54 11.74 16.28
CA PHE A 110 7.68 11.14 16.97
C PHE A 110 7.56 11.32 18.47
N VAL A 111 8.24 10.45 19.20
CA VAL A 111 8.60 10.67 20.59
C VAL A 111 10.09 10.95 20.67
N LEU A 112 10.44 12.04 21.35
CA LEU A 112 11.80 12.43 21.64
C LEU A 112 11.98 12.43 23.14
N ALA A 113 13.12 11.91 23.56
CA ALA A 113 13.52 11.94 24.94
C ALA A 113 15.01 12.33 25.00
N ALA A 114 15.28 13.45 25.66
CA ALA A 114 16.61 14.01 25.82
C ALA A 114 16.99 14.09 27.30
N SER A 115 18.27 13.94 27.60
CA SER A 115 18.76 14.04 28.97
C SER A 115 20.06 14.82 29.09
N LYS A 116 20.27 15.38 30.27
CA LYS A 116 21.48 16.08 30.69
C LYS A 116 21.88 15.60 32.07
N GLY A 117 23.16 15.27 32.25
CA GLY A 117 23.73 14.92 33.55
C GLY A 117 23.20 13.61 34.15
N MET A 118 22.58 12.76 33.34
CA MET A 118 22.10 11.43 33.70
C MET A 118 22.16 10.51 32.48
N GLU A 119 22.35 9.22 32.69
CA GLU A 119 22.10 8.21 31.67
C GLU A 119 20.65 7.73 31.82
N PRO A 120 19.78 7.98 30.84
CA PRO A 120 18.40 7.56 30.94
C PRO A 120 18.30 6.05 30.77
N SER A 121 17.68 5.36 31.74
CA SER A 121 17.40 3.92 31.66
C SER A 121 16.44 3.53 30.53
N TRP A 122 15.81 4.52 29.90
CA TRP A 122 14.89 4.41 28.77
C TRP A 122 15.54 4.75 27.43
N THR A 123 16.85 5.03 27.38
CA THR A 123 17.55 5.05 26.08
C THR A 123 17.08 3.80 25.36
N PRO A 124 16.53 3.93 24.13
CA PRO A 124 16.05 2.77 23.42
C PRO A 124 17.16 1.74 23.50
N LEU A 125 16.77 0.49 23.59
CA LEU A 125 17.63 -0.67 23.40
C LEU A 125 18.25 -0.67 21.97
N LEU A 126 18.77 0.46 21.48
CA LEU A 126 19.67 0.61 20.36
C LEU A 126 20.89 -0.30 20.55
N SER A 127 21.28 -0.62 21.79
CA SER A 127 22.31 -1.62 22.09
C SER A 127 21.83 -3.08 22.01
N SER A 128 20.51 -3.34 21.87
CA SER A 128 19.94 -4.68 21.70
C SER A 128 19.02 -4.81 20.49
N LEU A 129 19.20 -3.98 19.45
CA LEU A 129 18.79 -4.38 18.11
C LEU A 129 19.50 -5.72 17.81
N PRO A 130 18.78 -6.77 17.37
CA PRO A 130 19.45 -7.92 16.78
C PRO A 130 20.40 -7.39 15.71
N LYS A 131 21.64 -7.89 15.65
CA LYS A 131 22.68 -7.47 14.70
C LYS A 131 22.32 -7.61 13.20
N GLY A 132 21.04 -7.81 12.86
CA GLY A 132 20.47 -7.74 11.52
C GLY A 132 19.71 -6.44 11.18
N CYS A 133 19.26 -5.63 12.16
CA CYS A 133 18.49 -4.41 11.86
C CYS A 133 19.35 -3.20 11.47
N GLU A 134 20.57 -3.07 12.01
CA GLU A 134 21.51 -2.01 11.59
C GLU A 134 21.93 -2.17 10.13
N ALA A 135 22.05 -3.41 9.64
CA ALA A 135 22.34 -3.69 8.24
C ALA A 135 21.17 -3.31 7.32
N LEU A 136 19.93 -3.44 7.79
CA LEU A 136 18.72 -3.03 7.05
C LEU A 136 18.62 -1.49 6.98
N LEU A 137 18.76 -0.77 8.11
CA LEU A 137 18.73 0.69 8.14
C LEU A 137 19.91 1.34 7.37
N THR A 138 21.11 0.72 7.41
CA THR A 138 22.28 1.20 6.67
C THR A 138 22.29 0.78 5.19
N ALA A 139 21.55 -0.29 4.81
CA ALA A 139 21.32 -0.65 3.42
C ALA A 139 20.19 0.19 2.78
N LEU A 140 19.16 0.54 3.57
CA LEU A 140 18.06 1.43 3.16
C LEU A 140 18.53 2.87 2.89
N SER A 141 19.59 3.33 3.56
CA SER A 141 20.22 4.64 3.27
C SER A 141 21.07 4.66 1.99
N LYS A 142 21.24 3.52 1.31
CA LYS A 142 21.94 3.37 0.03
C LYS A 142 21.01 2.88 -1.10
N SER A 143 19.74 3.30 -1.11
CA SER A 143 18.96 3.21 -2.32
C SER A 143 19.55 4.18 -3.36
N CYS A 144 19.91 3.67 -4.54
CA CYS A 144 20.30 4.50 -5.67
C CYS A 144 19.05 5.18 -6.21
N LEU A 145 18.67 6.31 -5.61
CA LEU A 145 17.60 7.15 -6.11
C LEU A 145 18.06 7.81 -7.41
N ALA A 146 17.44 7.43 -8.52
CA ALA A 146 17.65 8.10 -9.80
C ALA A 146 16.59 9.19 -9.97
N GLU A 147 17.02 10.46 -9.92
CA GLU A 147 16.19 11.58 -10.37
C GLU A 147 16.12 11.54 -11.90
N HIS A 148 14.91 11.36 -12.45
CA HIS A 148 14.70 11.39 -13.89
C HIS A 148 13.63 12.40 -14.31
N PRO A 149 13.92 13.27 -15.30
CA PRO A 149 12.94 14.17 -15.88
C PRO A 149 12.04 13.39 -16.85
N GLY A 150 11.06 12.67 -16.31
CA GLY A 150 9.95 12.11 -17.09
C GLY A 150 8.89 13.17 -17.37
N ALA A 151 8.48 13.32 -18.63
CA ALA A 151 7.35 14.19 -18.98
C ALA A 151 6.03 13.52 -18.55
N CYS A 152 5.31 14.15 -17.60
CA CYS A 152 3.94 13.77 -17.26
C CYS A 152 2.96 14.54 -18.14
N HIS A 153 2.07 13.85 -18.83
CA HIS A 153 1.02 14.47 -19.65
C HIS A 153 -0.33 14.37 -18.93
N LYS A 154 -1.06 15.48 -18.85
CA LYS A 154 -2.45 15.49 -18.41
C LYS A 154 -3.33 14.90 -19.51
N VAL A 155 -3.97 13.76 -19.24
CA VAL A 155 -5.04 13.24 -20.09
C VAL A 155 -6.35 13.45 -19.35
N CYS A 156 -7.17 14.37 -19.85
CA CYS A 156 -8.50 14.68 -19.32
C CYS A 156 -9.47 13.52 -19.60
N PHE A 157 -9.88 12.80 -18.55
CA PHE A 157 -11.26 12.31 -18.38
C PHE A 157 -11.64 12.37 -16.88
N VAL A 158 -12.58 13.26 -16.58
CA VAL A 158 -13.12 13.56 -15.24
C VAL A 158 -14.01 12.43 -14.75
N ILE A 159 -13.75 11.89 -13.55
CA ILE A 159 -14.78 11.29 -12.69
C ILE A 159 -14.38 11.42 -11.19
N PRO A 160 -14.96 12.37 -10.42
CA PRO A 160 -14.78 12.42 -8.95
C PRO A 160 -15.48 11.25 -8.26
N CYS A 161 -14.78 10.54 -7.37
CA CYS A 161 -15.34 9.51 -6.49
C CYS A 161 -15.84 10.14 -5.19
N GLY A 162 -17.12 9.97 -4.89
CA GLY A 162 -17.61 10.03 -3.52
C GLY A 162 -17.51 8.63 -2.93
N TRP A 163 -16.92 8.54 -1.74
CA TRP A 163 -16.80 7.33 -0.91
C TRP A 163 -15.71 6.32 -1.33
N ASN A 164 -14.50 6.58 -0.80
CA ASN A 164 -13.55 5.63 -0.20
C ASN A 164 -13.26 4.28 -0.92
N TYR A 165 -12.08 4.28 -1.57
CA TYR A 165 -11.17 3.15 -1.84
C TYR A 165 -11.40 2.33 -3.12
N THR A 166 -10.32 2.19 -3.90
CA THR A 166 -10.29 1.53 -5.21
C THR A 166 -10.04 0.02 -5.13
N CYS A 167 -10.52 -0.72 -6.13
CA CYS A 167 -10.28 -2.15 -6.32
C CYS A 167 -8.92 -2.43 -6.99
N SER A 168 -8.23 -3.50 -6.59
CA SER A 168 -7.14 -4.06 -7.39
C SER A 168 -7.74 -4.77 -8.62
N ILE A 169 -7.69 -4.10 -9.77
CA ILE A 169 -8.11 -4.67 -11.05
C ILE A 169 -6.86 -5.22 -11.74
N SER A 170 -6.82 -6.52 -12.03
CA SER A 170 -5.81 -7.10 -12.91
C SER A 170 -6.21 -6.74 -14.35
N ILE A 171 -5.63 -5.68 -14.90
CA ILE A 171 -5.98 -5.16 -16.23
C ILE A 171 -5.01 -5.76 -17.25
N SER A 172 -5.51 -6.67 -18.09
CA SER A 172 -4.91 -6.94 -19.39
C SER A 172 -5.38 -5.86 -20.40
N GLU A 173 -4.61 -5.64 -21.47
CA GLU A 173 -4.84 -4.62 -22.52
C GLU A 173 -6.29 -4.53 -23.06
N ILE A 174 -7.13 -5.52 -22.80
CA ILE A 174 -8.40 -5.69 -23.51
C ILE A 174 -9.48 -4.69 -23.11
N LEU A 175 -9.54 -4.07 -21.92
CA LEU A 175 -10.70 -3.18 -21.63
C LEU A 175 -10.44 -2.01 -20.67
N LEU A 176 -9.75 -0.98 -21.15
CA LEU A 176 -9.85 0.37 -20.54
C LEU A 176 -11.33 0.82 -20.46
N ASN A 177 -12.14 0.48 -21.47
CA ASN A 177 -13.57 0.80 -21.51
C ASN A 177 -14.39 0.08 -20.43
N MET A 178 -14.10 -1.20 -20.11
CA MET A 178 -14.78 -1.85 -18.98
C MET A 178 -14.24 -1.39 -17.64
N CYS A 179 -12.95 -1.07 -17.52
CA CYS A 179 -12.45 -0.45 -16.30
C CYS A 179 -13.21 0.86 -16.05
N VAL A 180 -13.31 1.72 -17.07
CA VAL A 180 -14.11 2.96 -17.03
C VAL A 180 -15.60 2.67 -16.75
N ALA A 181 -16.18 1.60 -17.30
CA ALA A 181 -17.57 1.24 -17.04
C ALA A 181 -17.80 0.72 -15.60
N ILE A 182 -16.89 -0.12 -15.07
CA ILE A 182 -16.89 -0.60 -13.68
C ILE A 182 -16.73 0.59 -12.73
N PHE A 183 -15.75 1.47 -12.99
CA PHE A 183 -15.56 2.71 -12.22
C PHE A 183 -16.77 3.65 -12.32
N ARG A 184 -17.48 3.71 -13.45
CA ARG A 184 -18.73 4.50 -13.60
C ARG A 184 -19.92 3.89 -12.89
N TRP A 185 -20.05 2.56 -12.89
CA TRP A 185 -21.11 1.84 -12.18
C TRP A 185 -21.02 2.08 -10.67
N GLU A 186 -19.81 2.09 -10.10
CA GLU A 186 -19.60 2.48 -8.69
C GLU A 186 -20.10 3.91 -8.42
N LYS A 187 -20.04 4.82 -9.41
CA LYS A 187 -20.43 6.22 -9.26
C LYS A 187 -21.89 6.58 -9.56
N SER A 188 -22.70 5.72 -10.18
CA SER A 188 -24.13 6.05 -10.45
C SER A 188 -24.99 6.28 -9.18
N GLY A 189 -24.38 6.39 -7.99
CA GLY A 189 -24.94 6.99 -6.77
C GLY A 189 -25.07 8.50 -6.88
N THR A 190 -26.28 8.95 -7.22
CA THR A 190 -26.64 10.36 -7.18
C THR A 190 -26.51 10.93 -5.76
N ALA A 191 -25.69 11.97 -5.61
CA ALA A 191 -25.71 12.84 -4.45
C ALA A 191 -27.06 13.56 -4.41
N GLY A 192 -27.97 13.17 -3.51
CA GLY A 192 -29.20 13.92 -3.26
C GLY A 192 -30.40 13.11 -2.79
N GLU A 193 -30.43 11.79 -2.96
CA GLU A 193 -31.52 10.95 -2.44
C GLU A 193 -31.03 10.06 -1.30
N LYS A 194 -31.89 9.82 -0.29
CA LYS A 194 -31.59 8.88 0.81
C LYS A 194 -31.13 7.55 0.18
N PRO A 195 -29.92 7.04 0.50
CA PRO A 195 -29.40 5.86 -0.16
C PRO A 195 -30.31 4.69 0.16
N ARG A 196 -30.96 4.13 -0.88
CA ARG A 196 -31.44 2.75 -0.80
C ARG A 196 -30.20 1.89 -0.58
N PRO A 197 -30.19 0.93 0.37
CA PRO A 197 -29.04 0.07 0.57
C PRO A 197 -28.73 -0.65 -0.76
N ARG A 198 -27.58 -0.33 -1.36
CA ARG A 198 -27.11 -1.01 -2.57
C ARG A 198 -26.60 -2.38 -2.13
N PRO A 199 -27.16 -3.49 -2.59
CA PRO A 199 -26.83 -4.82 -2.08
C PRO A 199 -25.41 -5.31 -2.44
N TYR A 200 -24.59 -4.49 -3.10
CA TYR A 200 -23.31 -4.89 -3.70
C TYR A 200 -22.12 -4.02 -3.30
N GLU A 201 -22.30 -3.01 -2.42
CA GLU A 201 -21.19 -2.18 -1.92
C GLU A 201 -20.14 -3.02 -1.19
N ARG A 202 -18.86 -2.82 -1.52
CA ARG A 202 -17.75 -3.59 -0.96
C ARG A 202 -16.40 -2.91 -1.13
N LEU A 203 -15.50 -3.15 -0.19
CA LEU A 203 -14.12 -2.67 -0.16
C LEU A 203 -13.13 -3.83 -0.20
N TYR A 204 -11.94 -3.56 -0.74
CA TYR A 204 -10.81 -4.51 -0.73
C TYR A 204 -11.14 -5.89 -1.33
N HIS A 205 -12.02 -5.88 -2.33
CA HIS A 205 -12.28 -6.99 -3.23
C HIS A 205 -11.29 -6.96 -4.39
N THR A 206 -11.23 -8.04 -5.15
CA THR A 206 -10.52 -8.06 -6.43
C THR A 206 -11.51 -8.15 -7.57
N VAL A 207 -11.11 -7.66 -8.74
CA VAL A 207 -11.84 -7.85 -10.00
C VAL A 207 -10.90 -8.44 -11.04
N SER A 208 -11.35 -9.53 -11.65
CA SER A 208 -10.63 -10.21 -12.73
C SER A 208 -11.51 -10.30 -13.97
N CYS A 209 -11.11 -9.63 -15.04
CA CYS A 209 -11.78 -9.71 -16.34
C CYS A 209 -11.48 -11.05 -17.00
N LEU A 210 -12.51 -11.89 -17.18
CA LEU A 210 -12.36 -13.22 -17.79
C LEU A 210 -12.60 -13.20 -19.31
N SER A 211 -13.39 -12.25 -19.79
CA SER A 211 -13.63 -12.01 -21.21
C SER A 211 -13.92 -10.53 -21.47
N SER A 212 -14.19 -10.20 -22.74
CA SER A 212 -14.61 -8.85 -23.14
C SER A 212 -15.98 -8.42 -22.59
N SER A 213 -16.73 -9.34 -21.99
CA SER A 213 -18.11 -9.14 -21.54
C SER A 213 -18.37 -9.68 -20.13
N LEU A 214 -17.35 -10.19 -19.45
CA LEU A 214 -17.51 -10.84 -18.15
C LEU A 214 -16.31 -10.57 -17.24
N ALA A 215 -16.59 -10.12 -16.02
CA ALA A 215 -15.61 -10.03 -14.95
C ALA A 215 -16.13 -10.70 -13.67
N LEU A 216 -15.22 -11.31 -12.92
CA LEU A 216 -15.50 -11.89 -11.61
C LEU A 216 -15.00 -10.96 -10.52
N VAL A 217 -15.89 -10.62 -9.60
CA VAL A 217 -15.59 -9.93 -8.34
C VAL A 217 -15.40 -11.00 -7.26
N VAL A 218 -14.29 -10.94 -6.54
CA VAL A 218 -14.01 -11.88 -5.44
C VAL A 218 -13.87 -11.13 -4.12
N GLY A 219 -14.62 -11.60 -3.13
CA GLY A 219 -14.50 -11.18 -1.75
C GLY A 219 -14.78 -9.70 -1.50
N GLY A 220 -14.02 -9.14 -0.58
CA GLY A 220 -14.21 -7.80 -0.04
C GLY A 220 -15.10 -7.79 1.21
N ARG A 221 -15.33 -6.59 1.73
CA ARG A 221 -16.09 -6.37 2.97
C ARG A 221 -16.89 -5.06 2.92
N THR A 222 -17.89 -4.93 3.78
CA THR A 222 -18.62 -3.67 4.00
C THR A 222 -18.09 -2.86 5.18
N SER A 223 -17.69 -3.54 6.26
CA SER A 223 -17.13 -2.95 7.49
C SER A 223 -15.98 -3.82 8.01
N PRO A 224 -15.11 -3.32 8.90
CA PRO A 224 -14.04 -4.12 9.51
C PRO A 224 -14.58 -5.33 10.31
N SER A 225 -15.82 -5.25 10.78
CA SER A 225 -16.54 -6.34 11.46
C SER A 225 -17.26 -7.32 10.52
N SER A 226 -17.14 -7.13 9.20
CA SER A 226 -17.82 -7.97 8.20
C SER A 226 -17.25 -9.38 8.17
N ALA A 227 -18.09 -10.38 7.92
CA ALA A 227 -17.68 -11.77 7.72
C ALA A 227 -16.94 -12.02 6.39
N GLY A 228 -16.70 -10.99 5.58
CA GLY A 228 -16.30 -11.11 4.19
C GLY A 228 -17.50 -11.36 3.27
N LEU A 229 -17.37 -10.98 2.01
CA LEU A 229 -18.44 -11.07 1.00
C LEU A 229 -18.18 -12.23 0.03
N GLY A 230 -19.23 -12.73 -0.62
CA GLY A 230 -19.12 -13.75 -1.66
C GLY A 230 -18.62 -13.19 -3.00
N MET A 231 -18.72 -14.00 -4.07
CA MET A 231 -18.35 -13.58 -5.43
C MET A 231 -19.54 -12.99 -6.20
N LEU A 232 -19.27 -12.10 -7.14
CA LEU A 232 -20.25 -11.54 -8.08
C LEU A 232 -19.76 -11.66 -9.52
N TRP A 233 -20.68 -11.94 -10.44
CA TRP A 233 -20.46 -11.74 -11.86
C TRP A 233 -20.83 -10.32 -12.25
N LEU A 234 -19.95 -9.66 -12.97
CA LEU A 234 -20.22 -8.43 -13.70
C LEU A 234 -20.29 -8.77 -15.18
N LYS A 235 -21.47 -8.58 -15.80
CA LYS A 235 -21.70 -8.81 -17.22
C LYS A 235 -21.83 -7.50 -17.95
N PHE A 236 -21.11 -7.38 -19.06
CA PHE A 236 -21.04 -6.18 -19.88
C PHE A 236 -21.63 -6.44 -21.27
N PRO A 237 -22.24 -5.43 -21.90
CA PRO A 237 -22.67 -5.53 -23.29
C PRO A 237 -21.48 -5.73 -24.21
N GLU A 238 -21.65 -6.47 -25.31
CA GLU A 238 -20.59 -6.70 -26.32
C GLU A 238 -20.09 -5.40 -26.98
N SER A 239 -20.90 -4.34 -26.97
CA SER A 239 -20.53 -2.99 -27.40
C SER A 239 -20.72 -1.99 -26.26
N CYS A 240 -19.71 -1.88 -25.39
CA CYS A 240 -19.65 -0.79 -24.41
C CYS A 240 -19.47 0.56 -25.14
N ASN A 241 -20.57 1.16 -25.59
CA ASN A 241 -20.58 2.58 -25.92
C ASN A 241 -20.43 3.34 -24.61
N ALA A 242 -19.47 4.26 -24.55
CA ALA A 242 -19.04 4.99 -23.34
C ALA A 242 -20.10 5.97 -22.78
N SER A 243 -21.39 5.68 -22.88
CA SER A 243 -22.47 6.64 -22.62
C SER A 243 -23.47 6.20 -21.55
N ASP A 244 -23.63 4.90 -21.22
CA ASP A 244 -24.64 4.48 -20.24
C ASP A 244 -24.16 3.40 -19.25
N PRO A 245 -23.96 3.72 -17.95
CA PRO A 245 -23.56 2.76 -16.92
C PRO A 245 -24.69 1.81 -16.45
N ASP A 246 -25.93 2.03 -16.90
CA ASP A 246 -27.10 1.20 -16.53
C ASP A 246 -27.15 -0.17 -17.26
N ASP A 247 -26.19 -0.44 -18.15
CA ASP A 247 -26.16 -1.67 -18.97
C ASP A 247 -25.31 -2.81 -18.35
N ILE A 248 -24.80 -2.62 -17.11
CA ILE A 248 -24.04 -3.65 -16.39
C ILE A 248 -24.97 -4.51 -15.56
N THR A 249 -25.01 -5.81 -15.84
CA THR A 249 -25.78 -6.78 -15.06
C THR A 249 -24.89 -7.40 -13.98
N VAL A 250 -25.34 -7.34 -12.73
CA VAL A 250 -24.66 -7.95 -11.58
C VAL A 250 -25.41 -9.20 -11.14
N GLU A 251 -24.73 -10.34 -11.09
CA GLU A 251 -25.31 -11.61 -10.65
C GLU A 251 -24.51 -12.18 -9.48
N LEU A 252 -25.22 -12.67 -8.45
CA LEU A 252 -24.58 -13.35 -7.33
C LEU A 252 -24.10 -14.73 -7.76
N VAL A 253 -22.86 -15.04 -7.43
CA VAL A 253 -22.31 -16.38 -7.64
C VAL A 253 -22.75 -17.31 -6.52
N SER A 254 -23.42 -18.40 -6.87
CA SER A 254 -23.70 -19.50 -5.93
C SER A 254 -22.43 -20.36 -5.77
N LEU A 255 -21.74 -20.17 -4.64
CA LEU A 255 -20.49 -20.88 -4.36
C LEU A 255 -20.73 -22.24 -3.69
N GLN A 256 -19.99 -23.24 -4.17
CA GLN A 256 -19.89 -24.52 -3.47
C GLN A 256 -19.23 -24.33 -2.10
N PRO A 257 -19.57 -25.15 -1.08
CA PRO A 257 -18.99 -25.01 0.27
C PRO A 257 -17.46 -24.95 0.30
N ALA A 258 -16.79 -25.74 -0.55
CA ALA A 258 -15.33 -25.79 -0.66
C ALA A 258 -14.70 -24.48 -1.18
N ALA A 259 -15.45 -23.66 -1.91
CA ALA A 259 -14.99 -22.38 -2.45
C ALA A 259 -15.31 -21.18 -1.55
N LYS A 260 -16.08 -21.38 -0.46
CA LYS A 260 -16.44 -20.31 0.47
C LYS A 260 -15.22 -19.67 1.16
N PRO A 261 -14.23 -20.42 1.65
CA PRO A 261 -13.04 -19.81 2.27
C PRO A 261 -12.22 -18.95 1.30
N ALA A 262 -12.21 -19.30 0.02
CA ALA A 262 -11.56 -18.51 -1.03
C ALA A 262 -12.28 -17.17 -1.26
N ALA A 263 -13.61 -17.13 -1.07
CA ALA A 263 -14.40 -15.92 -1.29
C ALA A 263 -14.47 -15.00 -0.07
N LEU A 264 -14.64 -15.54 1.15
CA LEU A 264 -14.93 -14.77 2.36
C LEU A 264 -13.68 -14.10 2.95
N ARG A 265 -13.03 -13.26 2.16
CA ARG A 265 -11.78 -12.56 2.49
C ARG A 265 -11.70 -11.20 1.81
N TRP A 266 -10.83 -10.34 2.31
CA TRP A 266 -10.56 -9.01 1.75
C TRP A 266 -9.07 -8.71 1.80
N ARG A 267 -8.62 -7.68 1.07
CA ARG A 267 -7.18 -7.31 0.94
C ARG A 267 -6.30 -8.48 0.44
N HIS A 268 -6.90 -9.43 -0.26
CA HIS A 268 -6.24 -10.53 -0.95
C HIS A 268 -5.91 -10.12 -2.38
N SER A 269 -5.13 -10.93 -3.08
CA SER A 269 -4.92 -10.79 -4.52
C SER A 269 -5.56 -11.93 -5.30
N THR A 270 -5.93 -11.66 -6.55
CA THR A 270 -6.32 -12.67 -7.52
C THR A 270 -5.57 -12.44 -8.83
N THR A 271 -5.03 -13.51 -9.41
CA THR A 271 -4.22 -13.43 -10.62
C THR A 271 -4.55 -14.59 -11.55
N GLU A 272 -4.71 -14.32 -12.85
CA GLU A 272 -4.94 -15.38 -13.84
C GLU A 272 -3.66 -16.21 -14.01
N VAL A 273 -3.82 -17.53 -13.93
CA VAL A 273 -2.80 -18.53 -14.24
C VAL A 273 -3.35 -19.56 -15.21
N ILE A 274 -2.45 -20.15 -15.99
CA ILE A 274 -2.77 -21.26 -16.89
C ILE A 274 -2.10 -22.50 -16.31
N PHE A 275 -2.83 -23.61 -16.26
CA PHE A 275 -2.28 -24.90 -15.88
C PHE A 275 -2.87 -25.99 -16.76
N LYS A 276 -2.00 -26.72 -17.47
CA LYS A 276 -2.41 -27.80 -18.40
C LYS A 276 -3.44 -27.36 -19.45
N GLY A 277 -3.34 -26.11 -19.90
CA GLY A 277 -4.24 -25.51 -20.90
C GLY A 277 -5.54 -24.93 -20.35
N GLU A 278 -5.84 -25.13 -19.07
CA GLU A 278 -7.02 -24.58 -18.41
C GLU A 278 -6.69 -23.29 -17.65
N LYS A 279 -7.67 -22.39 -17.54
CA LYS A 279 -7.54 -21.10 -16.88
C LYS A 279 -8.05 -21.13 -15.45
N TYR A 280 -7.22 -20.67 -14.52
CA TYR A 280 -7.55 -20.53 -13.11
C TYR A 280 -7.32 -19.10 -12.64
N LEU A 281 -8.11 -18.67 -11.66
CA LEU A 281 -7.74 -17.55 -10.81
C LEU A 281 -7.01 -18.10 -9.59
N PHE A 282 -5.76 -17.72 -9.45
CA PHE A 282 -4.97 -17.98 -8.26
C PHE A 282 -5.28 -16.90 -7.22
N LEU A 283 -5.75 -17.32 -6.05
CA LEU A 283 -6.01 -16.45 -4.90
C LEU A 283 -4.93 -16.68 -3.85
N TYR A 284 -4.41 -15.60 -3.28
CA TYR A 284 -3.41 -15.69 -2.20
C TYR A 284 -3.66 -14.69 -1.09
N GLY A 285 -3.51 -15.15 0.15
CA GLY A 285 -3.51 -14.34 1.36
C GLY A 285 -4.79 -13.53 1.60
N GLY A 286 -4.62 -12.36 2.20
CA GLY A 286 -5.71 -11.46 2.60
C GLY A 286 -6.05 -11.55 4.08
N ARG A 287 -7.25 -11.11 4.43
CA ARG A 287 -7.80 -11.11 5.79
C ARG A 287 -9.18 -11.76 5.80
N SER A 288 -9.57 -12.33 6.93
CA SER A 288 -10.93 -12.82 7.18
C SER A 288 -11.42 -12.36 8.55
N ALA A 289 -12.69 -12.60 8.85
CA ALA A 289 -13.26 -12.29 10.16
C ALA A 289 -12.71 -13.18 11.29
N VAL A 290 -12.08 -14.31 10.94
CA VAL A 290 -11.55 -15.29 11.91
C VAL A 290 -10.04 -15.16 12.04
N GLU A 291 -9.35 -14.98 10.92
CA GLU A 291 -7.89 -14.93 10.84
C GLU A 291 -7.45 -13.56 10.27
N PRO A 292 -6.65 -12.79 11.03
CA PRO A 292 -6.31 -11.42 10.68
C PRO A 292 -5.39 -11.32 9.47
N VAL A 293 -4.54 -12.31 9.22
CA VAL A 293 -3.61 -12.36 8.09
C VAL A 293 -3.52 -13.80 7.57
N LEU A 294 -4.00 -14.03 6.35
CA LEU A 294 -4.05 -15.35 5.70
C LEU A 294 -2.76 -15.62 4.92
N GLY A 295 -2.32 -16.88 4.91
CA GLY A 295 -1.22 -17.38 4.08
C GLY A 295 -1.61 -18.55 3.17
N ASP A 296 -2.90 -18.84 3.07
CA ASP A 296 -3.45 -19.89 2.22
C ASP A 296 -3.63 -19.44 0.76
N TRP A 297 -3.86 -20.40 -0.13
CA TRP A 297 -4.11 -20.17 -1.55
C TRP A 297 -5.15 -21.10 -2.13
N TYR A 298 -5.73 -20.67 -3.25
CA TYR A 298 -6.74 -21.43 -3.99
C TYR A 298 -6.53 -21.27 -5.49
N PHE A 299 -6.74 -22.36 -6.23
CA PHE A 299 -6.90 -22.32 -7.68
C PHE A 299 -8.39 -22.42 -7.99
N LEU A 300 -9.01 -21.31 -8.37
CA LEU A 300 -10.41 -21.26 -8.75
C LEU A 300 -10.53 -21.45 -10.26
N HIS A 301 -11.16 -22.54 -10.70
CA HIS A 301 -11.38 -22.77 -12.12
C HIS A 301 -12.32 -21.68 -12.67
N THR A 302 -11.90 -20.98 -13.71
CA THR A 302 -12.58 -19.77 -14.21
C THR A 302 -13.99 -20.03 -14.75
N GLN A 303 -14.24 -21.22 -15.31
CA GLN A 303 -15.53 -21.58 -15.90
C GLN A 303 -16.48 -22.23 -14.88
N GLU A 304 -15.96 -23.15 -14.07
CA GLU A 304 -16.78 -23.93 -13.13
C GLU A 304 -16.93 -23.26 -11.77
N LEU A 305 -16.06 -22.29 -11.45
CA LEU A 305 -15.90 -21.71 -10.12
C LEU A 305 -15.72 -22.76 -9.02
N SER A 306 -15.09 -23.87 -9.38
CA SER A 306 -14.71 -24.96 -8.49
C SER A 306 -13.26 -24.73 -8.01
N CYS A 307 -13.03 -24.88 -6.71
CA CYS A 307 -11.66 -24.88 -6.19
C CYS A 307 -10.99 -26.21 -6.54
N THR A 308 -9.87 -26.13 -7.25
CA THR A 308 -9.07 -27.27 -7.65
C THR A 308 -7.82 -27.36 -6.78
N VAL A 309 -7.46 -28.57 -6.36
CA VAL A 309 -6.21 -28.84 -5.64
C VAL A 309 -5.12 -29.11 -6.68
N ILE A 310 -4.25 -28.13 -6.87
CA ILE A 310 -3.04 -28.26 -7.70
C ILE A 310 -1.84 -28.32 -6.74
N PRO A 311 -0.94 -29.31 -6.86
CA PRO A 311 0.23 -29.40 -5.99
C PRO A 311 1.11 -28.14 -6.10
N VAL A 312 1.53 -27.61 -4.96
CA VAL A 312 2.47 -26.49 -4.87
C VAL A 312 3.62 -26.88 -3.96
N GLU A 313 4.84 -26.68 -4.42
CA GLU A 313 6.08 -27.01 -3.70
C GLU A 313 6.96 -25.76 -3.51
N GLY A 314 8.04 -25.90 -2.74
CA GLY A 314 9.03 -24.84 -2.55
C GLY A 314 8.80 -23.96 -1.30
N PRO A 315 9.58 -22.89 -1.13
CA PRO A 315 9.46 -21.97 0.00
C PRO A 315 8.15 -21.19 -0.06
N VAL A 316 7.17 -21.65 0.72
CA VAL A 316 5.87 -20.99 0.82
C VAL A 316 6.05 -19.58 1.38
N PRO A 317 5.51 -18.53 0.71
CA PRO A 317 5.56 -17.18 1.24
C PRO A 317 4.76 -17.07 2.54
N GLU A 318 5.21 -16.19 3.45
CA GLU A 318 4.52 -15.94 4.71
C GLU A 318 3.14 -15.30 4.50
N SER A 319 2.26 -15.47 5.49
CA SER A 319 0.93 -14.88 5.49
C SER A 319 0.99 -13.36 5.33
N ARG A 320 0.15 -12.84 4.43
CA ARG A 320 0.14 -11.42 4.09
C ARG A 320 -1.19 -10.93 3.54
N HIS A 321 -1.44 -9.64 3.69
CA HIS A 321 -2.53 -8.94 3.00
C HIS A 321 -2.04 -7.62 2.39
N SER A 322 -2.88 -6.98 1.59
CA SER A 322 -2.55 -5.71 0.91
C SER A 322 -1.23 -5.78 0.10
N HIS A 323 -0.85 -6.96 -0.36
CA HIS A 323 0.25 -7.17 -1.29
C HIS A 323 -0.25 -6.94 -2.72
N SER A 324 0.68 -6.79 -3.65
CA SER A 324 0.37 -6.77 -5.07
C SER A 324 0.69 -8.12 -5.70
N ALA A 325 -0.03 -8.47 -6.78
CA ALA A 325 0.23 -9.67 -7.55
C ALA A 325 -0.01 -9.42 -9.04
N CYS A 326 0.77 -10.10 -9.89
CA CYS A 326 0.63 -10.02 -11.34
C CYS A 326 1.12 -11.30 -12.02
N SER A 327 0.62 -11.58 -13.22
CA SER A 327 0.99 -12.78 -13.98
C SER A 327 2.38 -12.62 -14.60
N TRP A 328 3.19 -13.68 -14.57
CA TRP A 328 4.47 -13.72 -15.28
C TRP A 328 4.81 -15.15 -15.71
N LYS A 329 5.13 -15.35 -17.00
CA LYS A 329 5.51 -16.65 -17.58
C LYS A 329 4.57 -17.81 -17.18
N GLY A 330 3.26 -17.59 -17.23
CA GLY A 330 2.22 -18.57 -16.86
C GLY A 330 1.97 -18.73 -15.36
N GLY A 331 2.82 -18.14 -14.52
CA GLY A 331 2.73 -18.16 -13.06
C GLY A 331 2.31 -16.83 -12.45
N VAL A 332 2.56 -16.67 -11.15
CA VAL A 332 2.19 -15.48 -10.36
C VAL A 332 3.40 -14.90 -9.66
N LEU A 333 3.61 -13.60 -9.78
CA LEU A 333 4.48 -12.85 -8.89
C LEU A 333 3.64 -12.23 -7.78
N ILE A 334 4.10 -12.34 -6.54
CA ILE A 334 3.57 -11.59 -5.40
C ILE A 334 4.69 -10.73 -4.81
N ALA A 335 4.37 -9.50 -4.45
CA ALA A 335 5.35 -8.54 -3.91
C ALA A 335 4.79 -7.79 -2.71
N GLY A 336 5.64 -7.66 -1.68
CA GLY A 336 5.35 -6.94 -0.44
C GLY A 336 4.10 -7.41 0.30
N GLY A 337 3.35 -6.47 0.86
CA GLY A 337 2.20 -6.70 1.73
C GLY A 337 2.49 -6.41 3.20
N LEU A 338 1.47 -6.53 4.04
CA LEU A 338 1.58 -6.52 5.50
C LEU A 338 1.54 -7.96 6.01
N GLY A 339 2.55 -8.33 6.80
CA GLY A 339 2.62 -9.64 7.46
C GLY A 339 1.83 -9.70 8.76
N ALA A 340 1.87 -10.86 9.43
CA ALA A 340 1.17 -11.09 10.71
C ALA A 340 1.63 -10.17 11.85
N ALA A 341 2.88 -9.67 11.81
CA ALA A 341 3.41 -8.70 12.76
C ALA A 341 3.05 -7.24 12.42
N GLU A 342 2.13 -7.03 11.47
CA GLU A 342 1.73 -5.70 10.94
C GLU A 342 2.91 -4.89 10.37
N GLN A 343 4.00 -5.55 10.01
CA GLN A 343 5.16 -4.95 9.35
C GLN A 343 5.03 -5.08 7.83
N PRO A 344 5.37 -4.03 7.06
CA PRO A 344 5.49 -4.14 5.61
C PRO A 344 6.58 -5.15 5.23
N LEU A 345 6.33 -5.90 4.16
CA LEU A 345 7.24 -6.92 3.64
C LEU A 345 8.01 -6.39 2.43
N GLY A 346 9.30 -6.73 2.35
CA GLY A 346 10.19 -6.41 1.22
C GLY A 346 10.50 -7.63 0.33
N SER A 347 9.71 -8.69 0.42
CA SER A 347 9.94 -9.95 -0.29
C SER A 347 9.21 -9.97 -1.63
N VAL A 348 9.80 -10.61 -2.64
CA VAL A 348 9.16 -10.95 -3.91
C VAL A 348 9.21 -12.46 -4.11
N PHE A 349 8.07 -13.08 -4.45
CA PHE A 349 7.98 -14.52 -4.72
C PHE A 349 7.36 -14.77 -6.09
N PHE A 350 7.87 -15.80 -6.77
CA PHE A 350 7.35 -16.28 -8.04
C PHE A 350 6.79 -17.69 -7.89
N LEU A 351 5.50 -17.86 -8.16
CA LEU A 351 4.85 -19.15 -8.31
C LEU A 351 5.02 -19.61 -9.76
N ARG A 352 6.01 -20.46 -10.01
CA ARG A 352 6.35 -20.95 -11.34
C ARG A 352 5.53 -22.18 -11.71
N GLU A 353 4.99 -22.21 -12.94
CA GLU A 353 4.36 -23.42 -13.49
C GLU A 353 5.42 -24.50 -13.81
N LEU A 354 5.14 -25.73 -13.39
CA LEU A 354 5.85 -26.96 -13.76
C LEU A 354 4.88 -27.90 -14.50
N GLU A 355 5.40 -28.99 -15.07
CA GLU A 355 4.60 -29.93 -15.87
C GLU A 355 3.38 -30.51 -15.12
N HIS A 356 3.50 -30.71 -13.80
CA HIS A 356 2.48 -31.36 -12.97
C HIS A 356 2.15 -30.62 -11.67
N SER A 357 2.76 -29.46 -11.42
CA SER A 357 2.63 -28.71 -10.18
C SER A 357 2.98 -27.24 -10.40
N PHE A 358 2.88 -26.44 -9.34
CA PHE A 358 3.57 -25.16 -9.26
C PHE A 358 4.70 -25.23 -8.22
N GLN A 359 5.68 -24.35 -8.34
CA GLN A 359 6.75 -24.21 -7.37
C GLN A 359 6.97 -22.74 -7.01
N TRP A 360 6.95 -22.44 -5.72
CA TRP A 360 7.38 -21.16 -5.20
C TRP A 360 8.89 -20.99 -5.35
N GLN A 361 9.30 -19.79 -5.72
CA GLN A 361 10.70 -19.38 -5.81
C GLN A 361 10.82 -17.97 -5.24
N THR A 362 11.82 -17.75 -4.37
CA THR A 362 12.15 -16.41 -3.91
C THR A 362 12.88 -15.67 -5.02
N VAL A 363 12.47 -14.43 -5.27
CA VAL A 363 13.21 -13.51 -6.15
C VAL A 363 14.07 -12.62 -5.27
N GLU A 364 15.36 -12.93 -5.23
CA GLU A 364 16.34 -12.12 -4.51
C GLU A 364 16.51 -10.76 -5.21
N THR A 365 16.51 -9.69 -4.42
CA THR A 365 16.62 -8.31 -4.92
C THR A 365 17.87 -7.64 -4.36
N HIS A 366 18.55 -6.88 -5.21
CA HIS A 366 19.76 -6.14 -4.84
C HIS A 366 19.75 -4.74 -5.45
N PRO A 367 19.82 -3.67 -4.62
CA PRO A 367 19.64 -3.70 -3.16
C PRO A 367 18.30 -4.33 -2.74
N PRO A 368 18.16 -4.78 -1.48
CA PRO A 368 16.90 -5.34 -1.00
C PRO A 368 15.73 -4.39 -1.24
N LEU A 369 14.61 -4.93 -1.73
CA LEU A 369 13.40 -4.15 -1.99
C LEU A 369 12.91 -3.45 -0.71
N ILE A 370 12.60 -2.15 -0.84
CA ILE A 370 12.01 -1.37 0.25
C ILE A 370 10.66 -1.97 0.65
N PRO A 371 10.49 -2.41 1.92
CA PRO A 371 9.25 -3.02 2.38
C PRO A 371 8.04 -2.11 2.24
N ARG A 372 6.96 -2.62 1.65
CA ARG A 372 5.74 -1.84 1.38
C ARG A 372 4.48 -2.68 1.21
N TYR A 373 3.33 -2.04 1.36
CA TYR A 373 2.00 -2.62 1.10
C TYR A 373 1.07 -1.57 0.47
N SER A 374 -0.12 -1.99 0.02
CA SER A 374 -1.11 -1.11 -0.65
C SER A 374 -0.57 -0.45 -1.93
N HIS A 375 0.41 -1.09 -2.55
CA HIS A 375 0.99 -0.71 -3.83
C HIS A 375 0.37 -1.54 -4.96
N THR A 376 0.57 -1.12 -6.19
CA THR A 376 0.15 -1.86 -7.38
C THR A 376 1.36 -2.45 -8.11
N ALA A 377 1.17 -3.51 -8.90
CA ALA A 377 2.25 -4.17 -9.62
C ALA A 377 1.90 -4.52 -11.06
N HIS A 378 2.91 -4.42 -11.94
CA HIS A 378 2.83 -4.78 -13.35
C HIS A 378 4.13 -5.46 -13.80
N VAL A 379 4.07 -6.26 -14.85
CA VAL A 379 5.26 -6.86 -15.46
C VAL A 379 5.34 -6.49 -16.92
N HIS A 380 6.53 -6.06 -17.34
CA HIS A 380 6.81 -5.71 -18.72
C HIS A 380 8.25 -6.08 -19.07
N ASP A 381 8.46 -6.82 -20.16
CA ASP A 381 9.79 -7.20 -20.67
C ASP A 381 10.73 -7.79 -19.60
N GLY A 382 10.19 -8.64 -18.71
CA GLY A 382 10.97 -9.26 -17.64
C GLY A 382 11.32 -8.33 -16.48
N LYS A 383 10.76 -7.13 -16.43
CA LYS A 383 10.86 -6.20 -15.31
C LYS A 383 9.54 -6.15 -14.55
N LEU A 384 9.60 -6.25 -13.22
CA LEU A 384 8.50 -6.02 -12.30
C LEU A 384 8.48 -4.55 -11.89
N LEU A 385 7.34 -3.90 -12.06
CA LEU A 385 7.10 -2.50 -11.70
C LEU A 385 6.20 -2.48 -10.47
N LEU A 386 6.63 -1.83 -9.39
CA LEU A 386 5.85 -1.63 -8.17
C LEU A 386 5.58 -0.15 -8.00
N ILE A 387 4.33 0.24 -7.76
CA ILE A 387 3.93 1.65 -7.78
C ILE A 387 3.19 2.04 -6.50
N GLY A 388 3.70 3.08 -5.86
CA GLY A 388 3.15 3.61 -4.62
C GLY A 388 3.25 2.66 -3.44
N GLY A 389 2.19 2.70 -2.62
CA GLY A 389 2.05 1.98 -1.37
C GLY A 389 2.34 2.84 -0.15
N VAL A 390 2.44 2.15 0.99
CA VAL A 390 2.88 2.69 2.27
C VAL A 390 4.12 1.92 2.71
N TRP A 391 5.12 2.66 3.19
CA TRP A 391 6.38 2.20 3.76
C TRP A 391 6.64 2.97 5.06
N LEU A 392 7.39 2.38 5.98
CA LEU A 392 7.65 3.00 7.29
C LEU A 392 9.02 3.68 7.38
N HIS A 393 10.05 3.11 6.73
CA HIS A 393 11.45 3.47 7.00
C HIS A 393 12.22 3.84 5.72
N SER A 394 11.77 4.87 5.00
CA SER A 394 12.51 5.38 3.83
C SER A 394 12.57 6.90 3.85
N SER A 395 13.78 7.45 3.71
CA SER A 395 14.04 8.90 3.59
C SER A 395 13.48 9.52 2.31
N SER A 396 13.08 8.68 1.35
CA SER A 396 12.45 9.07 0.09
C SER A 396 11.14 8.32 -0.11
N VAL A 397 10.19 8.95 -0.79
CA VAL A 397 8.94 8.34 -1.24
C VAL A 397 9.23 7.57 -2.53
N PRO A 398 9.36 6.22 -2.55
CA PRO A 398 9.56 5.50 -3.80
C PRO A 398 8.24 5.52 -4.58
N GLY A 399 8.13 6.44 -5.54
CA GLY A 399 6.97 6.53 -6.41
C GLY A 399 6.82 5.27 -7.26
N ILE A 400 7.91 4.82 -7.88
CA ILE A 400 7.99 3.63 -8.72
C ILE A 400 9.26 2.84 -8.39
N THR A 401 9.16 1.53 -8.22
CA THR A 401 10.30 0.63 -8.09
C THR A 401 10.31 -0.34 -9.26
N VAL A 402 11.48 -0.55 -9.85
CA VAL A 402 11.68 -1.49 -10.96
C VAL A 402 12.64 -2.59 -10.53
N VAL A 403 12.19 -3.84 -10.65
CA VAL A 403 12.98 -5.03 -10.36
C VAL A 403 13.18 -5.80 -11.65
N ASP A 404 14.43 -5.95 -12.09
CA ASP A 404 14.77 -6.86 -13.18
C ASP A 404 14.66 -8.31 -12.68
N LEU A 405 13.71 -9.08 -13.20
CA LEU A 405 13.38 -10.41 -12.68
C LEU A 405 14.42 -11.48 -13.05
N MET A 406 15.37 -11.16 -13.94
CA MET A 406 16.42 -12.08 -14.34
C MET A 406 17.67 -11.89 -13.50
N THR A 407 18.01 -10.63 -13.22
CA THR A 407 19.22 -10.27 -12.49
C THR A 407 18.96 -10.06 -11.01
N GLY A 408 17.75 -9.63 -10.61
CA GLY A 408 17.40 -9.17 -9.26
C GLY A 408 17.72 -7.70 -9.00
N LEU A 409 18.20 -6.94 -10.00
CA LEU A 409 18.52 -5.52 -9.82
C LEU A 409 17.26 -4.72 -9.49
N CYS A 410 17.28 -4.00 -8.35
CA CYS A 410 16.17 -3.19 -7.85
C CYS A 410 16.53 -1.69 -7.90
N LEU A 411 15.72 -0.89 -8.57
CA LEU A 411 15.92 0.55 -8.73
C LEU A 411 14.66 1.32 -8.32
N ASP A 412 14.83 2.35 -7.49
CA ASP A 412 13.75 3.22 -7.02
C ASP A 412 13.77 4.56 -7.75
N TYR A 413 12.58 4.99 -8.20
CA TYR A 413 12.35 6.22 -8.94
C TYR A 413 11.31 7.07 -8.21
N MET A 414 11.60 8.36 -8.10
CA MET A 414 10.63 9.34 -7.63
C MET A 414 9.72 9.78 -8.77
N ILE A 415 8.45 10.00 -8.47
CA ILE A 415 7.51 10.59 -9.43
C ILE A 415 7.77 12.09 -9.45
N ASN A 416 7.97 12.67 -10.64
CA ASN A 416 8.04 14.11 -10.79
C ASN A 416 6.65 14.72 -10.57
N VAL A 417 6.53 15.55 -9.53
CA VAL A 417 5.28 16.19 -9.09
C VAL A 417 5.16 17.65 -9.52
N GLU A 418 6.16 18.23 -10.19
CA GLU A 418 6.21 19.66 -10.57
C GLU A 418 4.98 20.14 -11.36
N HIS A 419 4.33 19.24 -12.10
CA HIS A 419 3.17 19.55 -12.95
C HIS A 419 1.89 18.81 -12.53
N LEU A 420 1.91 18.19 -11.36
CA LEU A 420 0.78 17.46 -10.79
C LEU A 420 0.05 18.32 -9.77
N GLU A 421 -1.23 18.04 -9.58
CA GLU A 421 -1.94 18.55 -8.42
C GLU A 421 -1.41 17.84 -7.18
N TRP A 422 -1.02 18.63 -6.17
CA TRP A 422 -0.38 18.14 -4.95
C TRP A 422 -1.26 18.47 -3.74
N PRO A 423 -1.43 17.56 -2.77
CA PRO A 423 -0.71 16.28 -2.60
C PRO A 423 -1.21 15.11 -3.45
N LEU A 424 -0.31 14.21 -3.86
CA LEU A 424 -0.64 12.97 -4.58
C LEU A 424 -0.46 11.75 -3.66
N MET A 425 -1.56 11.08 -3.31
CA MET A 425 -1.57 9.92 -2.40
C MET A 425 -1.57 8.61 -3.19
N LEU A 426 -0.52 7.80 -3.04
CA LEU A 426 -0.38 6.54 -3.79
C LEU A 426 -0.67 5.30 -2.94
N HIS A 427 -1.63 5.38 -2.04
CA HIS A 427 -2.25 4.25 -1.35
C HIS A 427 -3.74 4.23 -1.67
N ASN A 428 -4.38 3.05 -1.63
CA ASN A 428 -5.76 2.87 -2.08
C ASN A 428 -6.03 3.45 -3.50
N HIS A 429 -5.03 3.29 -4.37
CA HIS A 429 -5.09 3.66 -5.78
C HIS A 429 -5.13 2.40 -6.65
N SER A 430 -5.56 2.56 -7.90
CA SER A 430 -5.38 1.56 -8.94
C SER A 430 -4.42 2.09 -10.00
N SER A 431 -3.72 1.20 -10.69
CA SER A 431 -2.87 1.59 -11.81
C SER A 431 -3.11 0.69 -13.02
N VAL A 432 -3.02 1.28 -14.20
CA VAL A 432 -3.17 0.63 -15.49
C VAL A 432 -1.89 0.86 -16.28
N PHE A 433 -1.16 -0.21 -16.58
CA PHE A 433 0.00 -0.11 -17.45
C PHE A 433 -0.44 -0.28 -18.91
N LEU A 434 0.00 0.65 -19.76
CA LEU A 434 -0.24 0.69 -21.20
C LEU A 434 1.08 0.35 -21.91
N PRO A 435 1.32 -0.92 -22.28
CA PRO A 435 2.64 -1.38 -22.72
C PRO A 435 3.11 -0.73 -24.03
N ASN A 436 2.19 -0.48 -24.96
CA ASN A 436 2.51 0.07 -26.29
C ASN A 436 2.95 1.53 -26.19
N GLU A 437 2.31 2.29 -25.31
CA GLU A 437 2.59 3.69 -25.02
C GLU A 437 3.73 3.85 -24.01
N LYS A 438 4.08 2.78 -23.28
CA LYS A 438 4.97 2.82 -22.11
C LYS A 438 4.50 3.86 -21.09
N GLU A 439 3.19 3.93 -20.90
CA GLU A 439 2.54 4.84 -19.97
C GLU A 439 1.89 4.07 -18.83
N LEU A 440 1.86 4.69 -17.66
CA LEU A 440 1.18 4.17 -16.48
C LEU A 440 0.11 5.19 -16.06
N LEU A 441 -1.15 4.76 -16.09
CA LEU A 441 -2.27 5.56 -15.64
C LEU A 441 -2.58 5.22 -14.17
N LEU A 442 -2.51 6.21 -13.30
CA LEU A 442 -2.89 6.12 -11.89
C LEU A 442 -4.29 6.68 -11.71
N ILE A 443 -5.16 5.92 -11.05
CA ILE A 443 -6.57 6.26 -10.87
C ILE A 443 -6.92 6.15 -9.39
N GLY A 444 -7.60 7.17 -8.86
CA GLY A 444 -7.96 7.24 -7.45
C GLY A 444 -6.71 7.37 -6.58
N GLY A 445 -6.80 6.84 -5.36
CA GLY A 445 -5.80 7.04 -4.32
C GLY A 445 -6.18 8.13 -3.33
N GLY A 446 -5.71 7.96 -2.10
CA GLY A 446 -6.06 8.80 -0.98
C GLY A 446 -6.78 8.04 0.14
N GLY A 447 -7.18 8.78 1.15
CA GLY A 447 -7.73 8.22 2.36
C GLY A 447 -8.05 9.28 3.40
N ASN A 448 -8.51 8.80 4.54
CA ASN A 448 -8.71 9.64 5.70
C ASN A 448 -7.34 9.98 6.30
N CYS A 449 -6.91 11.25 6.23
CA CYS A 449 -5.67 11.68 6.87
C CYS A 449 -5.91 11.88 8.38
N PHE A 450 -6.33 10.81 9.06
CA PHE A 450 -6.82 10.84 10.43
C PHE A 450 -7.93 11.90 10.61
N SER A 451 -7.93 12.66 11.70
CA SER A 451 -8.86 13.77 11.93
C SER A 451 -8.52 15.05 11.15
N PHE A 452 -7.47 15.05 10.30
CA PHE A 452 -7.07 16.25 9.56
C PHE A 452 -7.98 16.56 8.38
N GLY A 453 -8.62 15.54 7.84
CA GLY A 453 -9.52 15.62 6.70
C GLY A 453 -9.30 14.46 5.75
N THR A 454 -10.26 14.24 4.86
CA THR A 454 -10.13 13.27 3.77
C THR A 454 -9.44 13.96 2.59
N HIS A 455 -8.41 13.31 2.05
CA HIS A 455 -7.78 13.73 0.79
C HIS A 455 -7.94 12.61 -0.23
N LEU A 456 -8.46 12.96 -1.40
CA LEU A 456 -8.60 12.05 -2.53
C LEU A 456 -7.88 12.68 -3.71
N ASN A 457 -7.16 11.87 -4.49
CA ASN A 457 -6.53 12.35 -5.71
C ASN A 457 -7.65 12.84 -6.66
N PRO A 458 -7.60 14.12 -7.09
CA PRO A 458 -8.72 14.75 -7.77
C PRO A 458 -8.85 14.31 -9.23
N GLU A 459 -7.73 13.98 -9.87
CA GLU A 459 -7.65 13.59 -11.27
C GLU A 459 -6.75 12.36 -11.45
N PRO A 460 -7.02 11.52 -12.46
CA PRO A 460 -6.08 10.50 -12.88
C PRO A 460 -4.74 11.10 -13.33
N VAL A 461 -3.65 10.40 -13.07
CA VAL A 461 -2.30 10.84 -13.43
C VAL A 461 -1.70 9.87 -14.46
N SER A 462 -1.28 10.36 -15.62
CA SER A 462 -0.49 9.55 -16.56
C SER A 462 1.00 9.81 -16.37
N LEU A 463 1.76 8.74 -16.17
CA LEU A 463 3.20 8.75 -16.00
C LEU A 463 3.87 8.07 -17.20
N SER A 464 4.78 8.76 -17.89
CA SER A 464 5.60 8.13 -18.92
C SER A 464 6.72 7.32 -18.27
N LEU A 465 6.79 6.02 -18.61
CA LEU A 465 7.84 5.10 -18.16
C LEU A 465 8.94 4.91 -19.21
N SER A 466 8.94 5.70 -20.29
CA SER A 466 9.89 5.54 -21.40
C SER A 466 11.34 5.62 -20.95
N SER A 467 11.69 6.57 -20.08
CA SER A 467 13.06 6.72 -19.53
C SER A 467 13.44 5.61 -18.56
N ILE A 468 12.47 5.11 -17.78
CA ILE A 468 12.66 4.08 -16.77
C ILE A 468 12.89 2.71 -17.44
N LEU A 469 12.04 2.36 -18.40
CA LEU A 469 12.06 1.04 -19.05
C LEU A 469 13.19 0.85 -20.06
N THR A 470 13.78 1.94 -20.56
CA THR A 470 14.92 1.92 -21.50
C THR A 470 16.29 1.89 -20.81
N SER A 471 16.34 2.11 -19.50
CA SER A 471 17.58 1.93 -18.74
C SER A 471 17.98 0.44 -18.73
N HIS A 472 19.23 0.17 -19.11
CA HIS A 472 19.77 -1.14 -19.46
C HIS A 472 20.21 -1.95 -18.24
#